data_AF-A0A819QGM4-F1
#
_entry.id   AF-A0A819QGM4-F1
#
_cell.length_a   1.000
_cell.length_b   1.000
_cell.length_c   1.000
_cell.angle_alpha   90.00
_cell.angle_beta   90.00
_cell.angle_gamma   90.00
#
_symmetry.space_group_name_H-M   'P 1'
#
loop_
_entity.id
_entity.type
_entity.pdbx_description
1 polymer ?
#
loop_
_entity_poly.entity_id
_entity_poly.type
_entity_poly.pdbx_seq_one_letter_code
_entity_poly.pdbx_strand_id
1 'polypeptide(L)'
;MSSTREEEDEIIVVSNALKEDHLPESSRSSEPVKNIDSASCKNNSKFTTTSSSSINVTKRYISKFKKEWLSNPKYSSFLKECKNDRTKVLCCICNVQFSIQNSGVTDINTHMKTKKHQDCVKSTEANKSKTIDASFSTTTNELNRLSAAEGALVFHGVKHSHSYLSQSCTINMTKKCFPDSSIAKNITCDKTKAREIACNVLAPVFTNTIIQDLKNVSYFSISYDASTKGNAKMLPIVAQYFSTFGINHGIIEFIQQQHETANKLFFNIKYVLESNELKLEQLSSIGSDNTNVNIGQHHSVFVLFNQLVPGLIQGNCYCHICHNSVKHGNDHLLFDIESAMLKIYAHFSRSSVRLEELSNYFDFIEQEQKVILQHIRLRWLSLLQSIERLIIVYPGVKSYFLSIGNG
;
A
#
# COMPACT_ATOMS: atom_id res chain seq x y z
N MET A 1 -23.79 -23.52 6.23
CA MET A 1 -24.29 -22.29 6.90
C MET A 1 -23.69 -22.16 8.30
N SER A 2 -22.35 -22.14 8.45
CA SER A 2 -21.72 -21.95 9.76
C SER A 2 -20.41 -21.13 9.74
N SER A 3 -20.05 -20.47 8.63
CA SER A 3 -18.77 -19.74 8.52
C SER A 3 -18.89 -18.23 8.74
N THR A 4 -20.08 -17.68 8.96
CA THR A 4 -20.27 -16.22 9.09
C THR A 4 -20.17 -15.72 10.53
N ARG A 5 -20.18 -16.61 11.54
CA ARG A 5 -20.07 -16.23 12.95
C ARG A 5 -18.62 -16.03 13.42
N GLU A 6 -17.67 -16.76 12.82
CA GLU A 6 -16.25 -16.66 13.22
C GLU A 6 -15.59 -15.36 12.69
N GLU A 7 -16.02 -14.83 11.55
CA GLU A 7 -15.49 -13.56 11.01
C GLU A 7 -15.97 -12.32 11.80
N GLU A 8 -17.15 -12.37 12.42
CA GLU A 8 -17.64 -11.29 13.27
C GLU A 8 -16.92 -11.24 14.62
N ASP A 9 -16.52 -12.40 15.17
CA ASP A 9 -15.80 -12.49 16.44
C ASP A 9 -14.32 -12.07 16.31
N GLU A 10 -13.65 -12.30 15.16
CA GLU A 10 -12.26 -11.86 14.95
C GLU A 10 -12.10 -10.33 14.87
N ILE A 11 -13.09 -9.62 14.31
CA ILE A 11 -13.08 -8.14 14.22
C ILE A 11 -13.18 -7.50 15.62
N ILE A 12 -13.84 -8.18 16.56
CA ILE A 12 -14.06 -7.71 17.93
C ILE A 12 -12.78 -7.82 18.77
N VAL A 13 -11.97 -8.86 18.56
CA VAL A 13 -10.72 -9.07 19.33
C VAL A 13 -9.64 -8.05 18.95
N VAL A 14 -9.48 -7.75 17.66
CA VAL A 14 -8.48 -6.77 17.18
C VAL A 14 -8.78 -5.34 17.65
N SER A 15 -10.06 -5.01 17.83
CA SER A 15 -10.51 -3.69 18.28
C SER A 15 -10.17 -3.40 19.75
N ASN A 16 -10.05 -4.44 20.58
CA ASN A 16 -9.75 -4.30 22.01
C ASN A 16 -8.23 -4.29 22.31
N ALA A 17 -7.41 -4.92 21.47
CA ALA A 17 -5.95 -4.93 21.63
C ALA A 17 -5.28 -3.57 21.35
N LEU A 18 -5.96 -2.64 20.66
CA LEU A 18 -5.44 -1.30 20.34
C LEU A 18 -5.64 -0.26 21.47
N LYS A 19 -6.12 -0.68 22.65
CA LYS A 19 -6.38 0.22 23.79
C LYS A 19 -5.31 0.20 24.89
N GLU A 20 -4.33 -0.68 24.84
CA GLU A 20 -3.28 -0.74 25.87
C GLU A 20 -1.89 -0.45 25.28
N ASP A 21 -1.59 0.84 25.11
CA ASP A 21 -0.21 1.33 25.08
C ASP A 21 -0.16 2.65 25.87
N HIS A 22 0.05 2.51 27.18
CA HIS A 22 0.48 3.63 28.03
C HIS A 22 1.98 3.86 27.82
N LEU A 23 2.34 4.90 27.08
CA LEU A 23 3.70 5.43 27.05
C LEU A 23 3.93 6.37 28.24
N PRO A 24 5.03 6.24 29.01
CA PRO A 24 5.35 7.15 30.10
C PRO A 24 5.94 8.48 29.58
N GLU A 25 5.51 9.58 30.21
CA GLU A 25 6.03 10.94 29.97
C GLU A 25 7.50 11.07 30.37
N SER A 26 8.32 11.70 29.52
CA SER A 26 9.62 12.24 29.91
C SER A 26 9.74 13.71 29.53
N SER A 27 10.10 14.48 30.56
CA SER A 27 10.30 15.93 30.67
C SER A 27 11.06 16.61 29.52
N ARG A 28 10.55 17.77 29.10
CA ARG A 28 11.17 18.77 28.23
C ARG A 28 12.33 19.49 28.92
N SER A 29 13.45 19.67 28.21
CA SER A 29 14.36 20.81 28.37
C SER A 29 14.64 21.40 26.99
N SER A 30 14.41 22.72 26.87
CA SER A 30 14.42 23.53 25.66
C SER A 30 15.75 24.24 25.44
N GLU A 31 16.30 24.21 24.22
CA GLU A 31 17.21 25.24 23.69
C GLU A 31 17.05 25.40 22.15
N PRO A 32 17.32 26.59 21.57
CA PRO A 32 16.75 27.02 20.29
C PRO A 32 17.65 26.80 19.06
N VAL A 33 17.03 26.48 17.92
CA VAL A 33 17.69 26.37 16.61
C VAL A 33 17.54 27.67 15.82
N LYS A 34 18.66 28.21 15.33
CA LYS A 34 18.75 29.41 14.48
C LYS A 34 18.49 29.08 13.01
N ASN A 35 17.67 29.92 12.37
CA ASN A 35 17.37 29.95 10.93
C ASN A 35 18.62 30.24 10.08
N ILE A 36 18.70 29.64 8.90
CA ILE A 36 19.58 30.07 7.80
C ILE A 36 18.72 30.26 6.55
N ASP A 37 18.75 31.49 6.06
CA ASP A 37 18.01 31.99 4.91
C ASP A 37 18.55 31.51 3.56
N SER A 38 17.62 31.37 2.62
CA SER A 38 17.81 31.17 1.20
C SER A 38 18.17 32.46 0.47
N ALA A 39 19.26 32.46 -0.32
CA ALA A 39 19.57 33.54 -1.27
C ALA A 39 19.63 33.00 -2.70
N SER A 40 18.70 33.47 -3.55
CA SER A 40 18.75 33.34 -5.00
C SER A 40 19.63 34.45 -5.59
N CYS A 41 20.41 34.16 -6.63
CA CYS A 41 21.03 35.20 -7.45
C CYS A 41 20.89 34.87 -8.93
N LYS A 42 20.08 35.69 -9.62
CA LYS A 42 20.08 35.85 -11.08
C LYS A 42 21.25 36.76 -11.43
N ASN A 43 22.00 36.48 -12.49
CA ASN A 43 22.69 37.54 -13.22
C ASN A 43 22.78 37.25 -14.72
N ASN A 44 22.54 38.33 -15.45
CA ASN A 44 22.37 38.45 -16.88
C ASN A 44 23.69 38.87 -17.55
N SER A 45 23.86 38.41 -18.79
CA SER A 45 24.53 39.03 -19.95
C SER A 45 25.89 39.75 -19.81
N LYS A 46 26.84 39.36 -20.69
CA LYS A 46 27.23 40.19 -21.86
C LYS A 46 28.19 39.45 -22.80
N PHE A 47 27.91 39.62 -24.08
CA PHE A 47 28.71 39.24 -25.25
C PHE A 47 29.98 40.09 -25.36
N THR A 48 31.06 39.48 -25.86
CA THR A 48 32.00 40.14 -26.79
C THR A 48 32.64 39.11 -27.71
N THR A 49 32.47 39.36 -29.01
CA THR A 49 33.05 38.67 -30.17
C THR A 49 34.48 39.13 -30.43
N THR A 50 35.38 38.21 -30.77
CA THR A 50 36.55 38.49 -31.60
C THR A 50 36.78 37.37 -32.62
N SER A 51 37.01 37.81 -33.85
CA SER A 51 37.14 37.04 -35.09
C SER A 51 38.57 36.54 -35.32
N SER A 52 38.74 35.32 -35.85
CA SER A 52 39.90 35.00 -36.69
C SER A 52 39.70 33.73 -37.55
N SER A 53 39.98 33.92 -38.85
CA SER A 53 40.57 32.96 -39.80
C SER A 53 39.88 31.61 -40.10
N SER A 54 39.35 31.54 -41.32
CA SER A 54 38.88 30.35 -42.04
C SER A 54 40.00 29.32 -42.25
N ILE A 55 39.96 28.22 -41.48
CA ILE A 55 40.74 27.00 -41.76
C ILE A 55 39.83 26.06 -42.57
N ASN A 56 40.25 25.72 -43.79
CA ASN A 56 39.64 24.64 -44.57
C ASN A 56 39.91 23.29 -43.88
N VAL A 57 39.03 22.92 -42.96
CA VAL A 57 39.01 21.57 -42.37
C VAL A 57 38.32 20.65 -43.36
N THR A 58 39.09 19.76 -43.99
CA THR A 58 38.53 18.58 -44.65
C THR A 58 37.66 17.85 -43.61
N LYS A 59 36.34 17.78 -43.84
CA LYS A 59 35.39 17.15 -42.92
C LYS A 59 35.82 15.68 -42.72
N ARG A 60 36.46 15.40 -41.58
CA ARG A 60 36.84 14.05 -41.18
C ARG A 60 35.56 13.25 -41.01
N TYR A 61 35.37 12.22 -41.84
CA TYR A 61 34.20 11.36 -41.74
C TYR A 61 34.23 10.65 -40.38
N ILE A 62 33.23 10.93 -39.54
CA ILE A 62 33.07 10.31 -38.21
C ILE A 62 32.17 9.10 -38.36
N SER A 63 32.73 7.92 -38.12
CA SER A 63 31.93 6.70 -38.11
C SER A 63 31.09 6.62 -36.83
N LYS A 64 29.84 6.16 -36.98
CA LYS A 64 28.87 5.97 -35.90
C LYS A 64 28.42 4.52 -35.88
N PHE A 65 28.01 4.06 -34.71
CA PHE A 65 27.48 2.72 -34.51
C PHE A 65 26.30 2.45 -35.45
N LYS A 66 26.31 1.28 -36.10
CA LYS A 66 25.23 0.80 -36.96
C LYS A 66 24.63 -0.48 -36.36
N LYS A 67 23.30 -0.50 -36.20
CA LYS A 67 22.58 -1.67 -35.65
C LYS A 67 22.80 -2.94 -36.46
N GLU A 68 23.01 -2.82 -37.77
CA GLU A 68 23.35 -3.92 -38.68
C GLU A 68 24.57 -4.75 -38.23
N TRP A 69 25.50 -4.16 -37.49
CA TRP A 69 26.66 -4.88 -36.95
C TRP A 69 26.26 -5.94 -35.92
N LEU A 70 25.13 -5.76 -35.23
CA LEU A 70 24.58 -6.75 -34.29
C LEU A 70 23.95 -7.95 -35.00
N SER A 71 23.64 -7.84 -36.29
CA SER A 71 23.17 -8.95 -37.11
C SER A 71 24.31 -9.76 -37.72
N ASN A 72 25.55 -9.27 -37.64
CA ASN A 72 26.72 -9.98 -38.17
C ASN A 72 27.21 -11.01 -37.13
N PRO A 73 27.28 -12.32 -37.46
CA PRO A 73 27.75 -13.37 -36.55
C PRO A 73 29.13 -13.10 -35.96
N LYS A 74 29.99 -12.37 -36.68
CA LYS A 74 31.35 -12.03 -36.27
C LYS A 74 31.41 -11.03 -35.11
N TYR A 75 30.41 -10.17 -34.96
CA TYR A 75 30.41 -9.05 -33.99
C TYR A 75 29.30 -9.15 -32.94
N SER A 76 28.16 -9.76 -33.31
CA SER A 76 26.98 -9.93 -32.46
C SER A 76 27.26 -10.59 -31.11
N SER A 77 28.25 -11.49 -31.06
CA SER A 77 28.60 -12.24 -29.86
C SER A 77 29.25 -11.40 -28.75
N PHE A 78 29.83 -10.23 -29.07
CA PHE A 78 30.58 -9.44 -28.09
C PHE A 78 30.33 -7.92 -28.11
N LEU A 79 29.76 -7.38 -29.18
CA LEU A 79 29.63 -5.94 -29.38
C LEU A 79 28.28 -5.41 -28.83
N LYS A 80 28.32 -4.34 -28.03
CA LYS A 80 27.13 -3.63 -27.52
C LYS A 80 27.17 -2.13 -27.83
N GLU A 81 26.00 -1.55 -28.05
CA GLU A 81 25.81 -0.11 -28.27
C GLU A 81 25.99 0.70 -26.97
N CYS A 82 26.74 1.81 -27.04
CA CYS A 82 26.81 2.79 -25.96
C CYS A 82 25.68 3.82 -26.11
N LYS A 83 24.64 3.76 -25.26
CA LYS A 83 23.45 4.65 -25.33
C LYS A 83 23.79 6.15 -25.31
N ASN A 84 24.89 6.53 -24.65
CA ASN A 84 25.27 7.93 -24.44
C ASN A 84 26.24 8.47 -25.52
N ASP A 85 26.89 7.60 -26.30
CA ASP A 85 27.89 8.01 -27.30
C ASP A 85 27.91 7.04 -28.50
N ARG A 86 27.34 7.48 -29.62
CA ARG A 86 27.25 6.70 -30.86
C ARG A 86 28.58 6.50 -31.58
N THR A 87 29.66 7.15 -31.12
CA THR A 87 31.01 6.97 -31.66
C THR A 87 31.84 5.99 -30.84
N LYS A 88 31.24 5.37 -29.81
CA LYS A 88 31.86 4.35 -28.97
C LYS A 88 31.00 3.10 -28.90
N VAL A 89 31.66 1.99 -28.60
CA VAL A 89 31.04 0.67 -28.45
C VAL A 89 31.64 -0.03 -27.25
N LEU A 90 30.89 -0.96 -26.66
CA LEU A 90 31.30 -1.76 -25.53
C LEU A 90 31.53 -3.21 -25.97
N CYS A 91 32.71 -3.76 -25.65
CA CYS A 91 32.98 -5.19 -25.76
C CYS A 91 32.58 -5.87 -24.44
N CYS A 92 31.60 -6.78 -24.46
CA CYS A 92 31.18 -7.50 -23.25
C CYS A 92 32.11 -8.63 -22.82
N ILE A 93 32.96 -9.16 -23.72
CA ILE A 93 33.96 -10.20 -23.39
C ILE A 93 35.08 -9.63 -22.51
N CYS A 94 35.49 -8.40 -22.80
CA CYS A 94 36.66 -7.76 -22.20
C CYS A 94 36.30 -6.58 -21.28
N ASN A 95 35.01 -6.23 -21.22
CA ASN A 95 34.44 -5.08 -20.54
C ASN A 95 35.19 -3.77 -20.83
N VAL A 96 35.48 -3.51 -22.11
CA VAL A 96 36.18 -2.29 -22.57
C VAL A 96 35.28 -1.50 -23.50
N GLN A 97 35.15 -0.21 -23.21
CA GLN A 97 34.58 0.77 -24.13
C GLN A 97 35.69 1.36 -25.02
N PHE A 98 35.50 1.35 -26.33
CA PHE A 98 36.47 1.90 -27.28
C PHE A 98 35.79 2.73 -28.37
N SER A 99 36.56 3.64 -28.97
CA SER A 99 36.08 4.53 -30.03
C SER A 99 36.12 3.83 -31.39
N ILE A 100 35.06 4.04 -32.17
CA ILE A 100 34.92 3.63 -33.57
C ILE A 100 34.95 4.85 -34.51
N GLN A 101 35.17 6.05 -33.98
CA GLN A 101 35.04 7.33 -34.69
C GLN A 101 35.91 7.40 -35.95
N ASN A 102 37.06 6.75 -35.97
CA ASN A 102 38.08 6.90 -37.00
C ASN A 102 37.81 6.03 -38.22
N SER A 103 37.51 4.73 -38.02
CA SER A 103 37.40 3.75 -39.10
C SER A 103 36.30 2.71 -38.90
N GLY A 104 35.42 2.86 -37.90
CA GLY A 104 34.24 2.02 -37.72
C GLY A 104 34.57 0.53 -37.54
N VAL A 105 34.23 -0.27 -38.55
CA VAL A 105 34.46 -1.73 -38.57
C VAL A 105 35.94 -2.09 -38.45
N THR A 106 36.85 -1.25 -38.98
CA THR A 106 38.29 -1.49 -38.84
C THR A 106 38.74 -1.34 -37.39
N ASP A 107 38.15 -0.41 -36.63
CA ASP A 107 38.45 -0.24 -35.20
C ASP A 107 37.94 -1.45 -34.40
N ILE A 108 36.79 -2.02 -34.79
CA ILE A 108 36.25 -3.27 -34.22
C ILE A 108 37.20 -4.45 -34.50
N ASN A 109 37.65 -4.61 -35.75
CA ASN A 109 38.60 -5.66 -36.11
C ASN A 109 39.96 -5.49 -35.41
N THR A 110 40.39 -4.25 -35.18
CA THR A 110 41.63 -3.94 -34.47
C THR A 110 41.50 -4.28 -32.99
N HIS A 111 40.35 -3.97 -32.37
CA HIS A 111 40.02 -4.38 -31.01
C HIS A 111 40.10 -5.92 -30.83
N MET A 112 39.56 -6.69 -31.76
CA MET A 112 39.62 -8.18 -31.72
C MET A 112 41.06 -8.72 -31.72
N LYS A 113 42.01 -7.98 -32.30
CA LYS A 113 43.43 -8.34 -32.34
C LYS A 113 44.20 -7.92 -31.09
N THR A 114 43.58 -7.18 -30.16
CA THR A 114 44.26 -6.75 -28.94
C THR A 114 44.53 -7.94 -28.03
N LYS A 115 45.71 -7.95 -27.40
CA LYS A 115 46.12 -9.01 -26.47
C LYS A 115 45.09 -9.22 -25.35
N LYS A 116 44.56 -8.12 -24.80
CA LYS A 116 43.48 -8.15 -23.79
C LYS A 116 42.24 -8.90 -24.27
N HIS A 117 41.76 -8.62 -25.48
CA HIS A 117 40.60 -9.31 -26.03
C HIS A 117 40.89 -10.80 -26.25
N GLN A 118 42.05 -11.14 -26.82
CA GLN A 118 42.45 -12.53 -27.07
C GLN A 118 42.60 -13.34 -25.77
N ASP A 119 43.16 -12.75 -24.71
CA ASP A 119 43.31 -13.40 -23.41
C ASP A 119 41.94 -13.61 -22.73
N CYS A 120 41.02 -12.65 -22.85
CA CYS A 120 39.65 -12.80 -22.37
C CYS A 120 38.87 -13.87 -23.14
N VAL A 121 39.03 -13.95 -24.47
CA VAL A 121 38.41 -15.00 -25.29
C VAL A 121 38.92 -16.38 -24.89
N LYS A 122 40.25 -16.57 -24.77
CA LYS A 122 40.85 -17.84 -24.31
C LYS A 122 40.38 -18.24 -22.92
N SER A 123 40.23 -17.28 -22.01
CA SER A 123 39.71 -17.52 -20.66
C SER A 123 38.23 -17.92 -20.68
N THR A 124 37.45 -17.33 -21.59
CA THR A 124 36.02 -17.66 -21.76
C THR A 124 35.83 -19.04 -22.39
N GLU A 125 36.69 -19.43 -23.33
CA GLU A 125 36.69 -20.75 -23.97
C GLU A 125 37.19 -21.86 -23.04
N ALA A 126 38.22 -21.60 -22.21
CA ALA A 126 38.67 -22.54 -21.17
C ALA A 126 37.59 -22.83 -20.12
N ASN A 127 36.70 -21.85 -19.86
CA ASN A 127 35.55 -22.01 -18.97
C ASN A 127 34.33 -22.71 -19.61
N LYS A 128 34.30 -22.90 -20.94
CA LYS A 128 33.24 -23.69 -21.60
C LYS A 128 33.37 -25.20 -21.37
N SER A 129 34.54 -25.68 -20.93
CA SER A 129 34.81 -27.12 -20.74
C SER A 129 34.60 -27.61 -19.30
N LYS A 130 34.07 -26.77 -18.40
CA LYS A 130 33.53 -27.20 -17.11
C LYS A 130 32.02 -27.06 -17.17
N THR A 131 31.32 -28.18 -17.26
CA THR A 131 29.87 -28.27 -17.12
C THR A 131 29.43 -27.66 -15.78
N ILE A 132 28.92 -26.42 -15.82
CA ILE A 132 28.36 -25.67 -14.69
C ILE A 132 26.84 -25.92 -14.52
N ASP A 133 26.22 -26.78 -15.34
CA ASP A 133 24.77 -26.96 -15.28
C ASP A 133 24.26 -27.80 -14.09
N ALA A 134 25.09 -28.69 -13.52
CA ALA A 134 24.62 -29.56 -12.42
C ALA A 134 24.57 -28.86 -11.05
N SER A 135 25.54 -27.99 -10.73
CA SER A 135 25.60 -27.32 -9.41
C SER A 135 24.79 -26.02 -9.33
N PHE A 136 24.43 -25.42 -10.48
CA PHE A 136 23.59 -24.22 -10.46
C PHE A 136 22.10 -24.58 -10.29
N SER A 137 21.62 -25.68 -10.88
CA SER A 137 20.19 -26.07 -10.77
C SER A 137 19.77 -26.43 -9.33
N THR A 138 20.64 -27.08 -8.55
CA THR A 138 20.38 -27.43 -7.16
C THR A 138 20.39 -26.21 -6.23
N THR A 139 21.33 -25.27 -6.45
CA THR A 139 21.41 -24.02 -5.68
C THR A 139 20.21 -23.10 -5.98
N THR A 140 19.78 -23.03 -7.24
CA THR A 140 18.58 -22.28 -7.63
C THR A 140 17.31 -22.88 -7.03
N ASN A 141 17.18 -24.21 -6.99
CA ASN A 141 16.02 -24.86 -6.37
C ASN A 141 15.94 -24.65 -4.86
N GLU A 142 17.05 -24.73 -4.13
CA GLU A 142 17.08 -24.46 -2.69
C GLU A 142 16.83 -22.99 -2.37
N LEU A 143 17.37 -22.06 -3.17
CA LEU A 143 17.07 -20.63 -3.05
C LEU A 143 15.58 -20.35 -3.32
N ASN A 144 15.00 -20.97 -4.35
CA ASN A 144 13.57 -20.85 -4.67
C ASN A 144 12.70 -21.37 -3.52
N ARG A 145 13.05 -22.52 -2.93
CA ARG A 145 12.36 -23.08 -1.75
C ARG A 145 12.44 -22.15 -0.55
N LEU A 146 13.61 -21.55 -0.32
CA LEU A 146 13.81 -20.57 0.76
C LEU A 146 12.94 -19.32 0.54
N SER A 147 12.95 -18.74 -0.66
CA SER A 147 12.10 -17.60 -1.01
C SER A 147 10.62 -17.93 -0.92
N ALA A 148 10.21 -19.13 -1.33
CA ALA A 148 8.83 -19.59 -1.19
C ALA A 148 8.43 -19.74 0.29
N ALA A 149 9.30 -20.28 1.14
CA ALA A 149 9.04 -20.37 2.58
C ALA A 149 8.91 -18.99 3.23
N GLU A 150 9.78 -18.05 2.89
CA GLU A 150 9.70 -16.66 3.36
C GLU A 150 8.43 -15.97 2.86
N GLY A 151 8.09 -16.13 1.58
CA GLY A 151 6.85 -15.61 1.00
C GLY A 151 5.60 -16.18 1.68
N ALA A 152 5.58 -17.48 1.96
CA ALA A 152 4.48 -18.15 2.65
C ALA A 152 4.32 -17.66 4.10
N LEU A 153 5.44 -17.47 4.83
CA LEU A 153 5.41 -16.92 6.18
C LEU A 153 4.85 -15.50 6.20
N VAL A 154 5.29 -14.66 5.25
CA VAL A 154 4.78 -13.28 5.14
C VAL A 154 3.31 -13.27 4.75
N PHE A 155 2.90 -14.12 3.80
CA PHE A 155 1.51 -14.25 3.40
C PHE A 155 0.62 -14.68 4.58
N HIS A 156 1.05 -15.68 5.36
CA HIS A 156 0.36 -16.10 6.57
C HIS A 156 0.26 -14.95 7.59
N GLY A 157 1.35 -14.22 7.82
CA GLY A 157 1.36 -13.07 8.72
C GLY A 157 0.38 -11.98 8.29
N VAL A 158 0.33 -11.65 6.99
CA VAL A 158 -0.63 -10.68 6.44
C VAL A 158 -2.07 -11.19 6.57
N LYS A 159 -2.31 -12.46 6.23
CA LYS A 159 -3.65 -13.08 6.26
C LYS A 159 -4.27 -13.08 7.65
N HIS A 160 -3.47 -13.29 8.69
CA HIS A 160 -3.91 -13.34 10.08
C HIS A 160 -3.57 -12.07 10.88
N SER A 161 -3.24 -10.97 10.19
CA SER A 161 -2.94 -9.67 10.82
C SER A 161 -1.85 -9.72 11.90
N HIS A 162 -0.86 -10.60 11.74
CA HIS A 162 0.28 -10.67 12.64
C HIS A 162 1.17 -9.42 12.50
N SER A 163 1.61 -8.88 13.63
CA SER A 163 2.53 -7.74 13.64
C SER A 163 3.88 -8.11 13.06
N TYR A 164 4.43 -7.28 12.16
CA TYR A 164 5.80 -7.44 11.68
C TYR A 164 6.84 -7.41 12.81
N LEU A 165 6.53 -6.84 13.97
CA LEU A 165 7.41 -6.87 15.15
C LEU A 165 7.57 -8.28 15.72
N SER A 166 6.56 -9.15 15.55
CA SER A 166 6.61 -10.55 15.99
C SER A 166 7.39 -11.45 15.02
N GLN A 167 7.71 -10.95 13.82
CA GLN A 167 8.35 -11.74 12.77
C GLN A 167 9.74 -12.25 13.21
N SER A 168 10.57 -11.40 13.82
CA SER A 168 11.91 -11.78 14.30
C SER A 168 11.85 -12.95 15.29
N CYS A 169 10.89 -12.88 16.23
CA CYS A 169 10.65 -13.93 17.21
C CYS A 169 10.22 -15.23 16.52
N THR A 170 9.30 -15.12 15.56
CA THR A 170 8.81 -16.26 14.77
C THR A 170 9.95 -16.97 14.05
N ILE A 171 10.85 -16.24 13.38
CA ILE A 171 11.99 -16.86 12.69
C ILE A 171 12.94 -17.56 13.66
N ASN A 172 13.23 -16.93 14.81
CA ASN A 172 14.10 -17.53 15.83
C ASN A 172 13.49 -18.81 16.42
N MET A 173 12.18 -18.82 16.65
CA MET A 173 11.45 -20.00 17.09
C MET A 173 11.49 -21.10 16.02
N THR A 174 11.19 -20.79 14.75
CA THR A 174 11.23 -21.74 13.64
C THR A 174 12.59 -22.45 13.54
N LYS A 175 13.71 -21.73 13.73
CA LYS A 175 15.06 -22.33 13.74
C LYS A 175 15.28 -23.33 14.87
N LYS A 176 14.68 -23.08 16.04
CA LYS A 176 14.78 -23.96 17.22
C LYS A 176 13.83 -25.16 17.13
N CYS A 177 12.62 -24.95 16.63
CA CYS A 177 11.61 -26.01 16.47
C CYS A 177 11.99 -27.00 15.36
N PHE A 178 12.70 -26.55 14.33
CA PHE A 178 13.10 -27.37 13.17
C PHE A 178 14.62 -27.35 12.94
N PRO A 179 15.41 -27.88 13.90
CA PRO A 179 16.87 -27.82 13.86
C PRO A 179 17.51 -28.76 12.83
N ASP A 180 16.74 -29.62 12.19
CA ASP A 180 17.15 -30.53 11.12
C ASP A 180 16.89 -29.94 9.72
N SER A 181 15.93 -29.03 9.59
CA SER A 181 15.56 -28.39 8.32
C SER A 181 16.61 -27.40 7.81
N SER A 182 17.12 -27.62 6.58
CA SER A 182 18.02 -26.68 5.89
C SER A 182 17.35 -25.34 5.62
N ILE A 183 16.05 -25.37 5.27
CA ILE A 183 15.26 -24.16 5.00
C ILE A 183 15.12 -23.35 6.28
N ALA A 184 14.65 -23.97 7.38
CA ALA A 184 14.43 -23.26 8.65
C ALA A 184 15.69 -22.55 9.15
N LYS A 185 16.84 -23.24 9.11
CA LYS A 185 18.15 -22.67 9.48
C LYS A 185 18.49 -21.40 8.70
N ASN A 186 18.18 -21.40 7.41
CA ASN A 186 18.60 -20.36 6.46
C ASN A 186 17.58 -19.24 6.28
N ILE A 187 16.38 -19.32 6.87
CA ILE A 187 15.41 -18.21 6.81
C ILE A 187 15.99 -16.96 7.48
N THR A 188 15.88 -15.83 6.78
CA THR A 188 16.37 -14.50 7.23
C THR A 188 15.28 -13.43 7.12
N CYS A 189 14.02 -13.83 6.99
CA CYS A 189 12.86 -12.96 6.83
C CYS A 189 12.45 -12.28 8.14
N ASP A 190 13.25 -11.30 8.55
CA ASP A 190 12.93 -10.40 9.66
C ASP A 190 11.93 -9.31 9.21
N LYS A 191 11.47 -8.45 10.14
CA LYS A 191 10.44 -7.43 9.97
C LYS A 191 10.58 -6.57 8.71
N THR A 192 11.80 -6.12 8.41
CA THR A 192 12.06 -5.27 7.23
C THR A 192 11.87 -6.06 5.95
N LYS A 193 12.44 -7.27 5.87
CA LYS A 193 12.29 -8.14 4.71
C LYS A 193 10.84 -8.59 4.53
N ALA A 194 10.14 -8.89 5.63
CA ALA A 194 8.72 -9.21 5.61
C ALA A 194 7.88 -8.06 5.05
N ARG A 195 8.13 -6.82 5.48
CA ARG A 195 7.49 -5.62 4.92
C ARG A 195 7.77 -5.49 3.42
N GLU A 196 9.02 -5.60 2.99
CA GLU A 196 9.37 -5.46 1.58
C GLU A 196 8.74 -6.57 0.72
N ILE A 197 8.67 -7.81 1.21
CA ILE A 197 7.95 -8.91 0.54
C ILE A 197 6.46 -8.60 0.44
N ALA A 198 5.84 -8.15 1.54
CA ALA A 198 4.42 -7.82 1.53
C ALA A 198 4.10 -6.69 0.54
N CYS A 199 4.87 -5.59 0.58
CA CYS A 199 4.60 -4.40 -0.21
C CYS A 199 5.03 -4.51 -1.68
N ASN A 200 6.18 -5.15 -1.97
CA ASN A 200 6.76 -5.13 -3.32
C ASN A 200 6.65 -6.47 -4.05
N VAL A 201 6.20 -7.53 -3.38
CA VAL A 201 6.00 -8.85 -4.01
C VAL A 201 4.54 -9.27 -3.93
N LEU A 202 4.00 -9.46 -2.72
CA LEU A 202 2.64 -9.97 -2.55
C LEU A 202 1.59 -8.97 -3.06
N ALA A 203 1.62 -7.73 -2.60
CA ALA A 203 0.62 -6.73 -2.99
C ALA A 203 0.56 -6.53 -4.52
N PRO A 204 1.68 -6.31 -5.26
CA PRO A 204 1.63 -6.22 -6.72
C PRO A 204 1.11 -7.48 -7.40
N VAL A 205 1.43 -8.67 -6.89
CA VAL A 205 0.92 -9.93 -7.47
C VAL A 205 -0.60 -10.02 -7.33
N PHE A 206 -1.15 -9.79 -6.14
CA PHE A 206 -2.60 -9.84 -5.93
C PHE A 206 -3.34 -8.75 -6.71
N THR A 207 -2.85 -7.51 -6.64
CA THR A 207 -3.45 -6.39 -7.37
C THR A 207 -3.42 -6.59 -8.88
N ASN A 208 -2.29 -7.06 -9.45
CA ASN A 208 -2.21 -7.36 -10.87
C ASN A 208 -3.12 -8.52 -11.28
N THR A 209 -3.28 -9.54 -10.44
CA THR A 209 -4.22 -10.64 -10.71
C THR A 209 -5.64 -10.10 -10.88
N ILE A 210 -6.09 -9.26 -9.94
CA ILE A 210 -7.39 -8.59 -10.02
C ILE A 210 -7.49 -7.72 -11.28
N ILE A 211 -6.48 -6.91 -11.60
CA ILE A 211 -6.50 -6.06 -12.80
C ILE A 211 -6.61 -6.91 -14.07
N GLN A 212 -5.90 -8.03 -14.18
CA GLN A 212 -6.00 -8.92 -15.33
C GLN A 212 -7.40 -9.53 -15.45
N ASP A 213 -8.01 -9.92 -14.35
CA ASP A 213 -9.39 -10.41 -14.37
C ASP A 213 -10.36 -9.31 -14.82
N LEU A 214 -10.21 -8.09 -14.30
CA LEU A 214 -11.02 -6.92 -14.69
C LEU A 214 -10.90 -6.57 -16.17
N LYS A 215 -9.73 -6.76 -16.78
CA LYS A 215 -9.54 -6.56 -18.23
C LYS A 215 -10.34 -7.57 -19.08
N ASN A 216 -10.64 -8.75 -18.53
CA ASN A 216 -11.26 -9.86 -19.25
C ASN A 216 -12.76 -10.02 -18.99
N VAL A 217 -13.33 -9.39 -17.95
CA VAL A 217 -14.77 -9.44 -17.67
C VAL A 217 -15.57 -8.47 -18.54
N SER A 218 -16.86 -8.74 -18.73
CA SER A 218 -17.75 -7.82 -19.46
C SER A 218 -18.02 -6.54 -18.68
N TYR A 219 -18.25 -6.66 -17.37
CA TYR A 219 -18.56 -5.54 -16.49
C TYR A 219 -17.95 -5.75 -15.11
N PHE A 220 -17.61 -4.63 -14.47
CA PHE A 220 -17.22 -4.59 -13.07
C PHE A 220 -17.84 -3.36 -12.39
N SER A 221 -17.86 -3.37 -11.08
CA SER A 221 -18.18 -2.21 -10.26
C SER A 221 -16.97 -1.79 -9.46
N ILE A 222 -16.94 -0.53 -9.05
CA ILE A 222 -15.95 -0.05 -8.08
C ILE A 222 -16.65 0.55 -6.88
N SER A 223 -16.02 0.44 -5.73
CA SER A 223 -16.39 1.15 -4.52
C SER A 223 -15.17 1.83 -3.93
N TYR A 224 -15.35 3.01 -3.35
CA TYR A 224 -14.27 3.71 -2.68
C TYR A 224 -14.78 4.33 -1.38
N ASP A 225 -13.85 4.50 -0.44
CA ASP A 225 -14.13 5.14 0.84
C ASP A 225 -12.93 5.97 1.27
N ALA A 226 -13.15 6.98 2.11
CA ALA A 226 -12.09 7.83 2.64
C ALA A 226 -11.77 7.44 4.08
N SER A 227 -10.55 6.98 4.34
CA SER A 227 -10.06 6.64 5.67
C SER A 227 -8.97 7.61 6.12
N THR A 228 -9.01 8.08 7.37
CA THR A 228 -7.98 8.97 7.93
C THR A 228 -7.19 8.24 9.02
N LYS A 229 -5.86 8.19 8.89
CA LYS A 229 -4.93 7.69 9.92
C LYS A 229 -3.86 8.73 10.19
N GLY A 230 -3.95 9.40 11.34
CA GLY A 230 -3.08 10.54 11.67
C GLY A 230 -3.28 11.67 10.65
N ASN A 231 -2.20 12.10 10.01
CA ASN A 231 -2.21 13.13 8.97
C ASN A 231 -2.42 12.57 7.55
N ALA A 232 -2.50 11.24 7.40
CA ALA A 232 -2.68 10.59 6.11
C ALA A 232 -4.16 10.29 5.88
N LYS A 233 -4.72 10.85 4.82
CA LYS A 233 -6.01 10.47 4.27
C LYS A 233 -5.77 9.51 3.11
N MET A 234 -6.44 8.37 3.16
CA MET A 234 -6.31 7.27 2.22
C MET A 234 -7.64 7.03 1.53
N LEU A 235 -7.57 6.74 0.24
CA LEU A 235 -8.68 6.38 -0.63
C LEU A 235 -8.43 4.99 -1.19
N PRO A 236 -8.83 3.91 -0.47
CA PRO A 236 -8.98 2.60 -1.08
C PRO A 236 -9.97 2.64 -2.24
N ILE A 237 -9.60 2.01 -3.35
CA ILE A 237 -10.49 1.71 -4.46
C ILE A 237 -10.58 0.19 -4.57
N VAL A 238 -11.79 -0.33 -4.42
CA VAL A 238 -12.11 -1.76 -4.44
C VAL A 238 -12.93 -2.03 -5.69
N ALA A 239 -12.56 -3.05 -6.46
CA ALA A 239 -13.36 -3.55 -7.56
C ALA A 239 -14.16 -4.78 -7.13
N GLN A 240 -15.35 -4.94 -7.71
CA GLN A 240 -16.16 -6.14 -7.61
C GLN A 240 -16.53 -6.60 -9.03
N TYR A 241 -16.39 -7.89 -9.28
CA TYR A 241 -16.68 -8.48 -10.59
C TYR A 241 -17.11 -9.95 -10.45
N PHE A 242 -17.71 -10.49 -11.50
CA PHE A 242 -18.14 -11.89 -11.55
C PHE A 242 -17.15 -12.70 -12.40
N SER A 243 -16.54 -13.72 -11.82
CA SER A 243 -15.70 -14.70 -12.52
C SER A 243 -16.46 -16.01 -12.70
N THR A 244 -15.82 -17.00 -13.34
CA THR A 244 -16.36 -18.36 -13.44
C THR A 244 -16.60 -19.02 -12.08
N PHE A 245 -16.00 -18.50 -11.01
CA PHE A 245 -16.11 -19.03 -9.64
C PHE A 245 -17.07 -18.21 -8.75
N GLY A 246 -17.71 -17.17 -9.29
CA GLY A 246 -18.66 -16.34 -8.56
C GLY A 246 -18.22 -14.89 -8.41
N ILE A 247 -18.72 -14.22 -7.36
CA ILE A 247 -18.40 -12.82 -7.07
C ILE A 247 -17.01 -12.74 -6.45
N ASN A 248 -16.18 -11.84 -6.98
CA ASN A 248 -14.85 -11.54 -6.47
C ASN A 248 -14.77 -10.07 -6.08
N HIS A 249 -13.92 -9.79 -5.09
CA HIS A 249 -13.61 -8.46 -4.61
C HIS A 249 -12.11 -8.29 -4.52
N GLY A 250 -11.62 -7.09 -4.80
CA GLY A 250 -10.19 -6.85 -4.80
C GLY A 250 -9.83 -5.39 -4.76
N ILE A 251 -8.80 -5.03 -4.01
CA ILE A 251 -8.29 -3.67 -3.96
C ILE A 251 -7.41 -3.44 -5.18
N ILE A 252 -7.75 -2.42 -5.98
CA ILE A 252 -7.00 -2.04 -7.17
C ILE A 252 -6.01 -0.90 -6.92
N GLU A 253 -6.27 -0.05 -5.93
CA GLU A 253 -5.34 1.02 -5.52
C GLU A 253 -5.63 1.54 -4.10
N PHE A 254 -4.59 2.06 -3.44
CA PHE A 254 -4.66 2.87 -2.22
C PHE A 254 -4.02 4.24 -2.45
N ILE A 255 -4.83 5.27 -2.67
CA ILE A 255 -4.32 6.62 -2.94
C ILE A 255 -4.20 7.41 -1.63
N GLN A 256 -3.03 7.98 -1.35
CA GLN A 256 -2.89 8.98 -0.29
C GLN A 256 -3.19 10.38 -0.84
N GLN A 257 -4.16 11.09 -0.25
CA GLN A 257 -4.57 12.43 -0.69
C GLN A 257 -4.99 13.30 0.51
N GLN A 258 -4.88 14.63 0.42
CA GLN A 258 -5.20 15.54 1.53
C GLN A 258 -6.59 16.19 1.43
N HIS A 259 -7.15 16.32 0.22
CA HIS A 259 -8.40 17.05 -0.04
C HIS A 259 -9.35 16.24 -0.92
N GLU A 260 -10.64 16.20 -0.53
CA GLU A 260 -11.69 15.38 -1.14
C GLU A 260 -12.74 16.26 -1.82
N THR A 261 -12.37 16.97 -2.88
CA THR A 261 -13.39 17.55 -3.77
C THR A 261 -13.87 16.48 -4.76
N ALA A 262 -15.12 16.62 -5.23
CA ALA A 262 -15.69 15.68 -6.21
C ALA A 262 -14.80 15.54 -7.45
N ASN A 263 -14.25 16.67 -7.95
CA ASN A 263 -13.33 16.66 -9.08
C ASN A 263 -12.04 15.91 -8.77
N LYS A 264 -11.43 16.12 -7.60
CA LYS A 264 -10.16 15.48 -7.26
C LYS A 264 -10.32 13.97 -7.12
N LEU A 265 -11.40 13.53 -6.47
CA LEU A 265 -11.76 12.12 -6.36
C LEU A 265 -12.01 11.51 -7.74
N PHE A 266 -12.83 12.16 -8.56
CA PHE A 266 -13.11 11.74 -9.93
C PHE A 266 -11.83 11.57 -10.75
N PHE A 267 -10.94 12.57 -10.78
CA PHE A 267 -9.70 12.48 -11.56
C PHE A 267 -8.75 11.40 -11.03
N ASN A 268 -8.67 11.21 -9.71
CA ASN A 268 -7.84 10.18 -9.10
C ASN A 268 -8.35 8.77 -9.46
N ILE A 269 -9.66 8.53 -9.30
CA ILE A 269 -10.29 7.25 -9.64
C ILE A 269 -10.15 6.98 -11.14
N LYS A 270 -10.47 7.98 -11.98
CA LYS A 270 -10.32 7.89 -13.43
C LYS A 270 -8.88 7.56 -13.84
N TYR A 271 -7.90 8.23 -13.23
CA TYR A 271 -6.48 7.94 -13.46
C TYR A 271 -6.11 6.50 -13.11
N VAL A 272 -6.61 5.95 -11.99
CA VAL A 272 -6.36 4.55 -11.62
C VAL A 272 -6.96 3.58 -12.63
N LEU A 273 -8.18 3.83 -13.10
CA LEU A 273 -8.82 2.98 -14.11
C LEU A 273 -8.03 3.03 -15.43
N GLU A 274 -7.70 4.23 -15.92
CA GLU A 274 -7.01 4.42 -17.20
C GLU A 274 -5.55 3.93 -17.17
N SER A 275 -4.82 4.15 -16.06
CA SER A 275 -3.42 3.71 -15.93
C SER A 275 -3.28 2.19 -15.89
N ASN A 276 -4.33 1.49 -15.43
CA ASN A 276 -4.43 0.04 -15.47
C ASN A 276 -5.08 -0.49 -16.75
N GLU A 277 -5.33 0.36 -17.75
CA GLU A 277 -5.97 0.02 -19.03
C GLU A 277 -7.37 -0.61 -18.85
N LEU A 278 -8.09 -0.23 -17.79
CA LEU A 278 -9.48 -0.63 -17.58
C LEU A 278 -10.41 0.30 -18.37
N LYS A 279 -11.33 -0.28 -19.14
CA LYS A 279 -12.24 0.50 -19.99
C LYS A 279 -13.36 1.06 -19.13
N LEU A 280 -13.60 2.37 -19.24
CA LEU A 280 -14.68 3.02 -18.50
C LEU A 280 -16.06 2.50 -18.92
N GLU A 281 -16.20 2.03 -20.15
CA GLU A 281 -17.45 1.45 -20.67
C GLU A 281 -17.82 0.11 -20.00
N GLN A 282 -16.86 -0.57 -19.36
CA GLN A 282 -17.09 -1.78 -18.56
C GLN A 282 -17.53 -1.45 -17.13
N LEU A 283 -17.50 -0.17 -16.72
CA LEU A 283 -17.90 0.26 -15.39
C LEU A 283 -19.43 0.26 -15.27
N SER A 284 -19.97 -0.69 -14.52
CA SER A 284 -21.41 -0.86 -14.33
C SER A 284 -21.96 -0.03 -13.17
N SER A 285 -21.19 0.14 -12.10
CA SER A 285 -21.61 0.92 -10.94
C SER A 285 -20.44 1.51 -10.17
N ILE A 286 -20.73 2.59 -9.43
CA ILE A 286 -19.80 3.23 -8.52
C ILE A 286 -20.42 3.36 -7.13
N GLY A 287 -19.75 2.78 -6.13
CA GLY A 287 -20.16 2.74 -4.73
C GLY A 287 -19.38 3.71 -3.85
N SER A 288 -20.05 4.41 -2.94
CA SER A 288 -19.41 5.34 -2.00
C SER A 288 -20.32 5.71 -0.83
N ASP A 289 -19.81 6.49 0.13
CA ASP A 289 -20.65 7.13 1.13
C ASP A 289 -21.69 8.08 0.51
N ASN A 290 -22.74 8.38 1.26
CA ASN A 290 -23.86 9.17 0.75
C ASN A 290 -23.66 10.68 0.92
N THR A 291 -22.40 11.17 0.88
CA THR A 291 -22.12 12.60 1.00
C THR A 291 -22.42 13.35 -0.31
N ASN A 292 -22.64 14.67 -0.21
CA ASN A 292 -22.88 15.52 -1.39
C ASN A 292 -21.72 15.46 -2.41
N VAL A 293 -20.48 15.29 -1.94
CA VAL A 293 -19.30 15.14 -2.80
C VAL A 293 -19.40 13.91 -3.70
N ASN A 294 -19.96 12.83 -3.18
CA ASN A 294 -19.99 11.53 -3.84
C ASN A 294 -21.28 11.29 -4.65
N ILE A 295 -22.44 11.69 -4.12
CA ILE A 295 -23.77 11.41 -4.72
C ILE A 295 -24.65 12.65 -4.95
N GLY A 296 -24.13 13.86 -4.77
CA GLY A 296 -24.89 15.10 -5.00
C GLY A 296 -25.48 15.20 -6.42
N GLN A 297 -26.65 15.82 -6.54
CA GLN A 297 -27.47 15.81 -7.77
C GLN A 297 -26.86 16.56 -8.96
N HIS A 298 -26.15 17.67 -8.70
CA HIS A 298 -25.65 18.56 -9.77
C HIS A 298 -24.16 18.40 -10.02
N HIS A 299 -23.37 18.16 -8.97
CA HIS A 299 -21.92 18.04 -9.06
C HIS A 299 -21.40 17.09 -7.99
N SER A 300 -21.06 15.88 -8.41
CA SER A 300 -20.56 14.82 -7.54
C SER A 300 -19.71 13.83 -8.32
N VAL A 301 -18.97 12.96 -7.63
CA VAL A 301 -18.19 11.91 -8.29
C VAL A 301 -19.10 11.03 -9.17
N PHE A 302 -20.28 10.65 -8.66
CA PHE A 302 -21.26 9.89 -9.44
C PHE A 302 -21.70 10.64 -10.71
N VAL A 303 -22.11 11.91 -10.58
CA VAL A 303 -22.56 12.73 -11.72
C VAL A 303 -21.46 12.86 -12.78
N LEU A 304 -20.22 13.08 -12.36
CA LEU A 304 -19.07 13.21 -13.26
C LEU A 304 -18.79 11.89 -14.02
N PHE A 305 -18.87 10.74 -13.35
CA PHE A 305 -18.71 9.45 -14.03
C PHE A 305 -19.91 9.10 -14.93
N ASN A 306 -21.14 9.41 -14.52
CA ASN A 306 -22.34 9.13 -15.32
C ASN A 306 -22.40 9.98 -16.61
N GLN A 307 -21.73 11.14 -16.65
CA GLN A 307 -21.52 11.89 -17.89
C GLN A 307 -20.58 11.18 -18.88
N LEU A 308 -19.61 10.40 -18.38
CA LEU A 308 -18.69 9.62 -19.21
C LEU A 308 -19.23 8.23 -19.56
N VAL A 309 -20.01 7.64 -18.66
CA VAL A 309 -20.56 6.29 -18.79
C VAL A 309 -22.07 6.38 -18.61
N PRO A 310 -22.83 6.69 -19.67
CA PRO A 310 -24.28 6.78 -19.59
C PRO A 310 -24.90 5.45 -19.15
N GLY A 311 -25.75 5.49 -18.13
CA GLY A 311 -26.39 4.28 -17.56
C GLY A 311 -25.64 3.68 -16.38
N LEU A 312 -24.63 4.38 -15.84
CA LEU A 312 -23.93 4.00 -14.62
C LEU A 312 -24.90 3.88 -13.44
N ILE A 313 -24.81 2.77 -12.71
CA ILE A 313 -25.66 2.53 -11.53
C ILE A 313 -25.01 3.17 -10.30
N GLN A 314 -25.80 3.92 -9.54
CA GLN A 314 -25.36 4.53 -8.27
C GLN A 314 -25.37 3.49 -7.13
N GLY A 315 -24.20 3.21 -6.56
CA GLY A 315 -24.07 2.37 -5.37
C GLY A 315 -24.10 3.19 -4.08
N ASN A 316 -25.28 3.32 -3.47
CA ASN A 316 -25.40 3.99 -2.18
C ASN A 316 -24.86 3.11 -1.04
N CYS A 317 -24.26 3.74 -0.02
CA CYS A 317 -23.89 3.05 1.20
C CYS A 317 -25.13 2.76 2.06
N TYR A 318 -25.57 1.51 2.06
CA TYR A 318 -26.71 1.07 2.88
C TYR A 318 -26.50 1.29 4.36
N CYS A 319 -25.28 1.15 4.85
CA CYS A 319 -24.95 1.38 6.25
C CYS A 319 -25.17 2.85 6.64
N HIS A 320 -24.79 3.80 5.78
CA HIS A 320 -25.10 5.22 5.98
C HIS A 320 -26.60 5.51 5.92
N ILE A 321 -27.34 4.87 4.99
CA ILE A 321 -28.79 5.02 4.91
C ILE A 321 -29.43 4.56 6.23
N CYS A 322 -29.11 3.35 6.69
CA CYS A 322 -29.64 2.81 7.95
C CYS A 322 -29.28 3.71 9.14
N HIS A 323 -28.01 4.15 9.23
CA HIS A 323 -27.58 5.04 10.29
C HIS A 323 -28.35 6.36 10.31
N ASN A 324 -28.50 7.00 9.14
CA ASN A 324 -29.23 8.27 9.03
C ASN A 324 -30.71 8.09 9.34
N SER A 325 -31.33 6.98 8.94
CA SER A 325 -32.72 6.65 9.30
C SER A 325 -32.90 6.49 10.81
N VAL A 326 -32.00 5.75 11.48
CA VAL A 326 -32.03 5.58 12.95
C VAL A 326 -31.80 6.92 13.65
N LYS A 327 -30.82 7.70 13.19
CA LYS A 327 -30.55 9.03 13.73
C LYS A 327 -31.78 9.95 13.63
N HIS A 328 -32.42 9.98 12.46
CA HIS A 328 -33.64 10.75 12.27
C HIS A 328 -34.78 10.30 13.19
N GLY A 329 -34.92 8.99 13.42
CA GLY A 329 -35.86 8.47 14.42
C GLY A 329 -35.52 8.91 15.85
N ASN A 330 -34.24 8.85 16.23
CA ASN A 330 -33.77 9.30 17.54
C ASN A 330 -34.05 10.78 17.79
N ASP A 331 -33.92 11.63 16.76
CA ASP A 331 -34.19 13.07 16.86
C ASP A 331 -35.68 13.38 17.20
N HIS A 332 -36.59 12.40 17.03
CA HIS A 332 -38.01 12.52 17.37
C HIS A 332 -38.38 11.88 18.71
N LEU A 333 -37.43 11.26 19.41
CA LEU A 333 -37.66 10.76 20.76
C LEU A 333 -37.78 11.93 21.75
N LEU A 334 -38.59 11.75 22.79
CA LEU A 334 -38.73 12.74 23.87
C LEU A 334 -37.42 12.97 24.64
N PHE A 335 -36.48 12.04 24.55
CA PHE A 335 -35.20 12.07 25.22
C PHE A 335 -34.08 11.77 24.22
N ASP A 336 -33.01 12.56 24.31
CA ASP A 336 -31.78 12.34 23.54
C ASP A 336 -30.98 11.18 24.18
N ILE A 337 -31.34 9.97 23.77
CA ILE A 337 -30.70 8.74 24.25
C ILE A 337 -29.21 8.71 23.93
N GLU A 338 -28.80 9.26 22.79
CA GLU A 338 -27.39 9.28 22.37
C GLU A 338 -26.56 10.16 23.32
N SER A 339 -27.06 11.35 23.65
CA SER A 339 -26.44 12.24 24.62
C SER A 339 -26.43 11.67 26.04
N ALA A 340 -27.51 11.00 26.46
CA ALA A 340 -27.56 10.30 27.74
C ALA A 340 -26.46 9.23 27.82
N MET A 341 -26.33 8.38 26.79
CA MET A 341 -25.28 7.36 26.72
C MET A 341 -23.87 7.95 26.80
N LEU A 342 -23.61 9.02 26.04
CA LEU A 342 -22.30 9.68 26.03
C LEU A 342 -21.95 10.30 27.39
N LYS A 343 -22.92 10.95 28.05
CA LYS A 343 -22.72 11.60 29.35
C LYS A 343 -22.53 10.59 30.48
N ILE A 344 -23.35 9.53 30.51
CA ILE A 344 -23.22 8.46 31.51
C ILE A 344 -21.84 7.82 31.40
N TYR A 345 -21.43 7.43 30.20
CA TYR A 345 -20.10 6.85 30.00
C TYR A 345 -18.99 7.83 30.41
N ALA A 346 -19.06 9.09 29.97
CA ALA A 346 -18.04 10.10 30.29
C ALA A 346 -17.92 10.43 31.78
N HIS A 347 -19.02 10.31 32.55
CA HIS A 347 -19.02 10.52 33.99
C HIS A 347 -18.12 9.52 34.72
N PHE A 348 -18.16 8.25 34.31
CA PHE A 348 -17.41 7.16 34.92
C PHE A 348 -16.03 6.96 34.29
N SER A 349 -15.90 7.12 32.97
CA SER A 349 -14.65 6.81 32.25
C SER A 349 -13.45 7.68 32.65
N ARG A 350 -13.68 8.78 33.36
CA ARG A 350 -12.66 9.78 33.72
C ARG A 350 -12.27 9.74 35.20
N SER A 351 -12.85 8.83 35.99
CA SER A 351 -12.61 8.78 37.43
C SER A 351 -12.67 7.35 37.96
N SER A 352 -11.53 6.83 38.40
CA SER A 352 -11.44 5.56 39.11
C SER A 352 -12.26 5.58 40.41
N VAL A 353 -12.29 6.73 41.11
CA VAL A 353 -13.07 6.92 42.33
C VAL A 353 -14.56 6.71 42.07
N ARG A 354 -15.11 7.31 41.01
CA ARG A 354 -16.54 7.14 40.67
C ARG A 354 -16.88 5.72 40.23
N LEU A 355 -15.92 4.99 39.63
CA LEU A 355 -16.10 3.58 39.29
C LEU A 355 -16.16 2.70 40.53
N GLU A 356 -15.29 2.97 41.52
CA GLU A 356 -15.30 2.28 42.81
C GLU A 356 -16.57 2.59 43.61
N GLU A 357 -16.98 3.86 43.66
CA GLU A 357 -18.26 4.25 44.27
C GLU A 357 -19.44 3.54 43.61
N LEU A 358 -19.46 3.48 42.27
CA LEU A 358 -20.49 2.77 41.52
C LEU A 358 -20.52 1.26 41.84
N SER A 359 -19.35 0.63 42.04
CA SER A 359 -19.27 -0.79 42.45
C SER A 359 -20.03 -1.04 43.75
N ASN A 360 -19.90 -0.16 44.75
CA ASN A 360 -20.61 -0.30 46.02
C ASN A 360 -22.15 -0.33 45.84
N TYR A 361 -22.69 0.38 44.84
CA TYR A 361 -24.12 0.35 44.55
C TYR A 361 -24.55 -0.93 43.85
N PHE A 362 -23.70 -1.53 43.00
CA PHE A 362 -23.98 -2.84 42.41
C PHE A 362 -24.03 -3.93 43.47
N ASP A 363 -23.08 -3.92 44.41
CA ASP A 363 -23.06 -4.85 45.54
C ASP A 363 -24.29 -4.67 46.44
N PHE A 364 -24.66 -3.41 46.74
CA PHE A 364 -25.83 -3.09 47.55
C PHE A 364 -27.16 -3.63 46.98
N ILE A 365 -27.31 -3.61 45.65
CA ILE A 365 -28.52 -4.13 44.98
C ILE A 365 -28.39 -5.59 44.52
N GLU A 366 -27.30 -6.27 44.90
CA GLU A 366 -26.99 -7.65 44.51
C GLU A 366 -26.99 -7.88 42.99
N GLN A 367 -26.49 -6.91 42.23
CA GLN A 367 -26.40 -6.97 40.77
C GLN A 367 -24.97 -7.18 40.30
N GLU A 368 -24.76 -8.12 39.36
CA GLU A 368 -23.47 -8.29 38.69
C GLU A 368 -23.04 -7.00 37.96
N GLN A 369 -21.89 -6.44 38.36
CA GLN A 369 -21.32 -5.27 37.71
C GLN A 369 -20.79 -5.64 36.32
N LYS A 370 -21.21 -4.88 35.30
CA LYS A 370 -20.64 -4.95 33.95
C LYS A 370 -20.12 -3.59 33.53
N VAL A 371 -19.04 -3.61 32.73
CA VAL A 371 -18.46 -2.38 32.18
C VAL A 371 -19.49 -1.66 31.31
N ILE A 372 -19.66 -0.36 31.53
CA ILE A 372 -20.49 0.50 30.67
C ILE A 372 -19.77 0.64 29.33
N LEU A 373 -20.46 0.34 28.23
CA LEU A 373 -19.87 0.43 26.89
C LEU A 373 -19.89 1.87 26.38
N GLN A 374 -18.82 2.24 25.68
CA GLN A 374 -18.70 3.53 25.03
C GLN A 374 -19.45 3.51 23.69
N HIS A 375 -20.44 4.38 23.54
CA HIS A 375 -20.96 4.74 22.23
C HIS A 375 -20.01 5.72 21.53
N ILE A 376 -19.67 5.44 20.27
CA ILE A 376 -18.86 6.32 19.41
C ILE A 376 -19.74 6.75 18.25
N ARG A 377 -19.99 8.06 18.13
CA ARG A 377 -20.88 8.63 17.08
C ARG A 377 -20.50 8.20 15.66
N LEU A 378 -19.21 8.03 15.39
CA LEU A 378 -18.68 7.61 14.08
C LEU A 378 -18.76 6.10 13.83
N ARG A 379 -19.17 5.28 14.81
CA ARG A 379 -19.34 3.83 14.67
C ARG A 379 -20.81 3.48 14.82
N TRP A 380 -21.49 3.36 13.68
CA TRP A 380 -22.94 3.28 13.55
C TRP A 380 -23.62 2.16 14.35
N LEU A 381 -22.88 1.10 14.72
CA LEU A 381 -23.39 -0.06 15.46
C LEU A 381 -23.16 0.01 16.98
N SER A 382 -22.44 1.01 17.48
CA SER A 382 -22.08 1.05 18.91
C SER A 382 -23.22 1.53 19.83
N LEU A 383 -24.23 2.22 19.29
CA LEU A 383 -25.33 2.77 20.11
C LEU A 383 -26.20 1.67 20.70
N LEU A 384 -26.66 0.72 19.88
CA LEU A 384 -27.52 -0.38 20.33
C LEU A 384 -26.84 -1.21 21.41
N GLN A 385 -25.60 -1.65 21.18
CA GLN A 385 -24.83 -2.42 22.15
C GLN A 385 -24.64 -1.65 23.47
N SER A 386 -24.43 -0.33 23.38
CA SER A 386 -24.27 0.52 24.57
C SER A 386 -25.60 0.69 25.32
N ILE A 387 -26.73 0.80 24.62
CA ILE A 387 -28.08 0.84 25.21
C ILE A 387 -28.41 -0.50 25.88
N GLU A 388 -28.21 -1.63 25.19
CA GLU A 388 -28.43 -2.96 25.75
C GLU A 388 -27.59 -3.19 27.00
N ARG A 389 -26.31 -2.79 26.96
CA ARG A 389 -25.45 -2.82 28.16
C ARG A 389 -26.02 -1.92 29.25
N LEU A 390 -26.42 -0.70 28.95
CA LEU A 390 -26.95 0.22 29.94
C LEU A 390 -28.22 -0.36 30.57
N ILE A 391 -29.15 -0.92 29.80
CA ILE A 391 -30.37 -1.55 30.33
C ILE A 391 -30.03 -2.63 31.36
N ILE A 392 -29.02 -3.47 31.08
CA ILE A 392 -28.56 -4.48 32.03
C ILE A 392 -28.10 -3.81 33.33
N VAL A 393 -27.21 -2.82 33.25
CA VAL A 393 -26.60 -2.20 34.45
C VAL A 393 -27.39 -1.03 35.03
N TYR A 394 -28.56 -0.72 34.44
CA TYR A 394 -29.34 0.48 34.72
C TYR A 394 -29.77 0.59 36.18
N PRO A 395 -30.19 -0.49 36.88
CA PRO A 395 -30.55 -0.41 38.29
C PRO A 395 -29.43 0.15 39.18
N GLY A 396 -28.20 -0.38 39.05
CA GLY A 396 -27.04 0.12 39.80
C GLY A 396 -26.66 1.55 39.43
N VAL A 397 -26.61 1.85 38.13
CA VAL A 397 -26.32 3.20 37.63
C VAL A 397 -27.36 4.22 38.12
N LYS A 398 -28.64 3.86 38.09
CA LYS A 398 -29.75 4.68 38.60
C LYS A 398 -29.63 4.90 40.10
N SER A 399 -29.33 3.85 40.88
CA SER A 399 -29.14 3.96 42.32
C SER A 399 -28.02 4.93 42.68
N TYR A 400 -26.89 4.85 41.97
CA TYR A 400 -25.78 5.79 42.12
C TYR A 400 -26.20 7.23 41.79
N PHE A 401 -26.88 7.47 40.65
CA PHE A 401 -27.26 8.84 40.28
C PHE A 401 -28.32 9.44 41.20
N LEU A 402 -29.22 8.61 41.77
CA LEU A 402 -30.20 9.07 42.76
C LEU A 402 -29.56 9.41 44.10
N SER A 403 -28.50 8.72 44.52
CA SER A 403 -27.83 8.99 45.79
C SER A 403 -26.98 10.26 45.77
N ILE A 404 -26.46 10.65 44.60
CA ILE A 404 -25.68 11.89 44.46
C ILE A 404 -26.54 13.16 44.29
N GLY A 405 -27.87 13.03 44.17
CA GLY A 405 -28.90 14.08 44.23
C GLY A 405 -28.59 15.47 43.64
N ASN A 406 -29.21 15.82 42.50
CA ASN A 406 -29.28 17.16 41.88
C ASN A 406 -27.99 18.01 41.93
N GLY A 407 -27.14 17.83 40.92
CA GLY A 407 -26.33 18.92 40.36
C GLY A 407 -27.07 19.60 39.23
#